data_AF-A0A961MCN9-F1
#
_entry.id   AF-A0A961MCN9-F1
#
_cell.length_a   1.000
_cell.length_b   1.000
_cell.length_c   1.000
_cell.angle_alpha   90.00
_cell.angle_beta   90.00
_cell.angle_gamma   90.00
#
_symmetry.space_group_name_H-M   'P 1'
#
loop_
_entity.id
_entity.type
_entity.pdbx_description
1 polymer ?
#
loop_
_entity_poly.entity_id
_entity_poly.type
_entity_poly.pdbx_seq_one_letter_code
_entity_poly.pdbx_strand_id
1 'polypeptide(L)'
;MIRRRAFLASLLAAGAAPSLSWADAGSPAYLAAAREGDGGFALFGLDRGGASTFRVPLPARGHAGAGHPTRAEAVAFARRPGAYALVLDCVQGAVLHRLTPPEGRQFNGHGV
;
A
#
# COMPACT_ATOMS: atom_id res chain seq x y z
N MET A 1 40.21 11.88 -11.94
CA MET A 1 40.30 10.59 -11.24
C MET A 1 39.58 10.70 -9.91
N ILE A 2 38.59 9.84 -9.62
CA ILE A 2 37.95 9.78 -8.30
C ILE A 2 38.91 9.09 -7.32
N ARG A 3 39.06 9.62 -6.10
CA ARG A 3 39.89 8.99 -5.06
C ARG A 3 39.18 7.76 -4.50
N ARG A 4 39.90 6.65 -4.26
CA ARG A 4 39.36 5.40 -3.69
C ARG A 4 38.48 5.62 -2.46
N ARG A 5 38.88 6.50 -1.55
CA ARG A 5 38.11 6.84 -0.33
C ARG A 5 36.79 7.53 -0.67
N ALA A 6 36.80 8.46 -1.63
CA ALA A 6 35.59 9.14 -2.06
C ALA A 6 34.63 8.16 -2.77
N PHE A 7 35.15 7.29 -3.63
CA PHE A 7 34.38 6.24 -4.29
C PHE A 7 33.71 5.29 -3.28
N LEU A 8 34.48 4.78 -2.30
CA LEU A 8 33.96 3.89 -1.26
C LEU A 8 32.94 4.60 -0.37
N ALA A 9 33.20 5.85 0.01
CA ALA A 9 32.25 6.65 0.78
C ALA A 9 30.93 6.86 0.02
N SER A 10 30.98 7.17 -1.28
CA SER A 10 29.76 7.30 -2.10
C SER A 10 29.02 5.97 -2.28
N LEU A 11 29.74 4.86 -2.43
CA LEU A 11 29.12 3.53 -2.54
C LEU A 11 28.42 3.11 -1.25
N LEU A 12 29.07 3.34 -0.10
CA LEU A 12 28.49 3.11 1.22
C LEU A 12 27.26 4.01 1.46
N ALA A 13 27.35 5.30 1.12
CA ALA A 13 26.24 6.24 1.27
C ALA A 13 25.03 5.85 0.40
N ALA A 14 25.26 5.42 -0.85
CA ALA A 14 24.19 4.95 -1.73
C ALA A 14 23.56 3.63 -1.24
N GLY A 15 24.36 2.71 -0.68
CA GLY A 15 23.87 1.44 -0.13
C GLY A 15 23.17 1.56 1.23
N ALA A 16 23.38 2.66 1.96
CA ALA A 16 22.78 2.93 3.26
C ALA A 16 21.56 3.87 3.19
N ALA A 17 21.11 4.25 1.98
CA ALA A 17 19.94 5.08 1.81
C ALA A 17 18.70 4.35 2.37
N PRO A 18 17.92 4.97 3.28
CA PRO A 18 16.75 4.32 3.85
C PRO A 18 15.68 4.11 2.77
N SER A 19 15.07 2.92 2.76
CA SER A 19 13.87 2.64 1.99
C SER A 19 12.63 2.81 2.87
N LEU A 20 11.54 3.32 2.30
CA LEU A 20 10.25 3.36 2.99
C LEU A 20 9.82 1.96 3.43
N SER A 21 9.32 1.89 4.66
CA SER A 21 8.96 0.67 5.37
C SER A 21 7.60 0.83 6.04
N TRP A 22 7.05 -0.25 6.58
CA TRP A 22 5.82 -0.18 7.36
C TRP A 22 5.91 0.78 8.56
N ALA A 23 7.11 1.03 9.09
CA ALA A 23 7.29 2.02 10.15
C ALA A 23 6.94 3.44 9.69
N ASP A 24 7.26 3.78 8.45
CA ASP A 24 6.93 5.08 7.85
C ASP A 24 5.43 5.25 7.58
N ALA A 25 4.69 4.13 7.44
CA ALA A 25 3.23 4.09 7.38
C ALA A 25 2.57 3.94 8.77
N GLY A 26 3.33 4.14 9.85
CA GLY A 26 2.85 4.10 11.23
C GLY A 26 2.69 2.70 11.83
N SER A 27 3.34 1.67 11.28
CA SER A 27 3.33 0.28 11.74
C SER A 27 1.91 -0.30 11.95
N PRO A 28 1.05 -0.29 10.90
CA PRO A 28 -0.30 -0.82 11.00
C PRO A 28 -0.30 -2.30 11.37
N ALA A 29 -1.20 -2.68 12.28
CA ALA A 29 -1.49 -4.06 12.61
C ALA A 29 -2.57 -4.67 11.71
N TYR A 30 -3.45 -3.83 11.14
CA TYR A 30 -4.58 -4.25 10.34
C TYR A 30 -4.75 -3.39 9.08
N LEU A 31 -5.33 -3.98 8.05
CA LEU A 31 -5.80 -3.29 6.85
C LEU A 31 -7.32 -3.42 6.76
N ALA A 32 -8.00 -2.30 6.53
CA ALA A 32 -9.46 -2.27 6.46
C ALA A 32 -9.95 -1.34 5.35
N ALA A 33 -10.90 -1.82 4.54
CA ALA A 33 -11.64 -0.95 3.63
C ALA A 33 -12.89 -0.42 4.32
N ALA A 34 -13.14 0.88 4.24
CA ALA A 34 -14.30 1.52 4.86
C ALA A 34 -14.98 2.52 3.91
N ARG A 35 -16.25 2.82 4.23
CA ARG A 35 -16.98 3.97 3.67
C ARG A 35 -16.86 5.13 4.65
N GLU A 36 -16.56 6.30 4.15
CA GLU A 36 -16.40 7.53 4.93
C GLU A 36 -17.73 8.27 5.10
N GLY A 37 -17.75 9.23 6.02
CA GLY A 37 -18.97 10.00 6.34
C GLY A 37 -19.49 10.85 5.17
N ASP A 38 -18.60 11.27 4.26
CA ASP A 38 -18.94 11.95 3.02
C ASP A 38 -19.43 11.00 1.91
N GLY A 39 -19.47 9.70 2.19
CA GLY A 39 -19.87 8.66 1.26
C GLY A 39 -18.73 8.09 0.41
N GLY A 40 -17.51 8.63 0.51
CA GLY A 40 -16.31 8.14 -0.14
C GLY A 40 -15.88 6.75 0.37
N PHE A 41 -14.87 6.17 -0.27
CA PHE A 41 -14.29 4.89 0.12
C PHE A 41 -12.78 5.02 0.25
N ALA A 42 -12.19 4.31 1.21
CA ALA A 42 -10.75 4.28 1.40
C ALA A 42 -10.27 2.95 2.00
N LEU A 43 -9.01 2.63 1.76
CA LEU A 43 -8.26 1.64 2.53
C LEU A 43 -7.53 2.35 3.67
N PHE A 44 -7.60 1.77 4.86
CA PHE A 44 -6.95 2.27 6.06
C PHE A 44 -5.95 1.24 6.58
N GLY A 45 -4.80 1.72 7.04
CA GLY A 45 -3.97 1.02 8.01
C GLY A 45 -4.44 1.38 9.41
N LEU A 46 -4.58 0.40 10.28
CA LEU A 46 -4.97 0.59 11.68
C LEU A 46 -3.91 0.02 12.61
N ASP A 47 -3.56 0.73 13.67
CA ASP A 47 -2.73 0.19 14.74
C ASP A 47 -3.51 -0.83 15.60
N ARG A 48 -2.86 -1.38 16.64
CA ARG A 48 -3.50 -2.35 17.54
C ARG A 48 -4.65 -1.76 18.39
N GLY A 49 -4.69 -0.44 18.55
CA GLY A 49 -5.77 0.28 19.20
C GLY A 49 -6.93 0.62 18.26
N GLY A 50 -6.79 0.35 16.96
CA GLY A 50 -7.77 0.70 15.94
C GLY A 50 -7.65 2.14 15.44
N ALA A 51 -6.61 2.88 15.81
CA ALA A 51 -6.36 4.21 15.28
C ALA A 51 -5.80 4.11 13.86
N SER A 52 -6.25 5.00 12.97
CA SER A 52 -5.75 5.03 11.60
C SER A 52 -4.30 5.53 11.54
N THR A 53 -3.43 4.77 10.88
CA THR A 53 -2.02 5.13 10.66
C THR A 53 -1.79 5.70 9.27
N PHE A 54 -2.57 5.24 8.28
CA PHE A 54 -2.61 5.80 6.93
C PHE A 54 -4.00 5.62 6.31
N ARG A 55 -4.24 6.35 5.22
CA ARG A 55 -5.48 6.29 4.43
C ARG A 55 -5.19 6.47 2.94
N VAL A 56 -5.75 5.60 2.10
CA VAL A 56 -5.67 5.71 0.63
C VAL A 56 -7.08 5.70 0.02
N PRO A 57 -7.49 6.72 -0.75
CA PRO A 57 -8.79 6.73 -1.41
C PRO A 57 -8.98 5.55 -2.37
N LEU A 58 -10.18 5.00 -2.39
CA LEU A 58 -10.60 3.95 -3.31
C LEU A 58 -11.70 4.46 -4.25
N PRO A 59 -11.73 3.99 -5.52
CA PRO A 59 -12.70 4.46 -6.50
C PRO A 59 -14.13 3.96 -6.23
N ALA A 60 -14.26 2.87 -5.47
CA ALA A 60 -15.53 2.28 -5.05
C ALA A 60 -15.26 1.37 -3.84
N ARG A 61 -16.33 0.81 -3.26
CA ARG A 61 -16.26 -0.05 -2.08
C ARG A 61 -15.23 -1.18 -2.21
N GLY A 62 -14.30 -1.25 -1.26
CA GLY A 62 -13.35 -2.36 -1.12
C GLY A 62 -13.91 -3.53 -0.31
N HIS A 63 -13.31 -4.71 -0.46
CA HIS A 63 -13.63 -5.91 0.32
C HIS A 63 -12.56 -6.25 1.34
N ALA A 64 -11.31 -6.42 0.91
CA ALA A 64 -10.17 -6.66 1.80
C ALA A 64 -8.91 -5.98 1.27
N GLY A 65 -7.87 -5.97 2.10
CA GLY A 65 -6.51 -5.60 1.75
C GLY A 65 -5.53 -6.74 2.06
N ALA A 66 -4.48 -6.88 1.26
CA ALA A 66 -3.35 -7.76 1.55
C ALA A 66 -2.06 -6.93 1.58
N GLY A 67 -1.33 -6.98 2.70
CA GLY A 67 -0.08 -6.25 2.86
C GLY A 67 1.11 -7.02 2.30
N HIS A 68 2.03 -6.32 1.65
CA HIS A 68 3.30 -6.91 1.26
C HIS A 68 4.14 -7.26 2.51
N PRO A 69 4.86 -8.40 2.54
CA PRO A 69 5.52 -8.90 3.75
C PRO A 69 6.59 -7.96 4.35
N THR A 70 7.22 -7.11 3.52
CA THR A 70 8.30 -6.20 3.96
C THR A 70 8.11 -4.73 3.56
N ARG A 71 7.78 -4.46 2.29
CA ARG A 71 7.46 -3.13 1.76
C ARG A 71 6.14 -2.59 2.30
N ALA A 72 6.03 -1.27 2.49
CA ALA A 72 4.79 -0.57 2.83
C ALA A 72 3.83 -0.46 1.64
N GLU A 73 3.56 -1.59 1.01
CA GLU A 73 2.65 -1.73 -0.11
C GLU A 73 1.48 -2.61 0.30
N ALA A 74 0.28 -2.28 -0.16
CA ALA A 74 -0.90 -3.12 0.04
C ALA A 74 -1.69 -3.26 -1.25
N VAL A 75 -2.35 -4.40 -1.42
CA VAL A 75 -3.31 -4.62 -2.51
C VAL A 75 -4.72 -4.47 -1.96
N ALA A 76 -5.48 -3.49 -2.44
CA ALA A 76 -6.90 -3.34 -2.13
C ALA A 76 -7.76 -4.01 -3.21
N PHE A 77 -8.69 -4.87 -2.79
CA PHE A 77 -9.58 -5.61 -3.69
C PHE A 77 -10.99 -5.00 -3.70
N ALA A 78 -11.57 -4.85 -4.88
CA ALA A 78 -12.95 -4.38 -5.02
C ALA A 78 -13.95 -5.33 -4.35
N ARG A 79 -15.03 -4.76 -3.81
CA ARG A 79 -16.24 -5.51 -3.46
C ARG A 79 -17.09 -5.70 -4.72
N ARG A 80 -17.75 -6.87 -4.85
CA ARG A 80 -18.67 -7.15 -5.96
C ARG A 80 -19.76 -6.06 -6.10
N PRO A 81 -20.10 -5.63 -7.34
CA PRO A 81 -19.63 -6.13 -8.64
C PRO A 81 -18.29 -5.52 -9.16
N GLY A 82 -17.47 -4.91 -8.31
CA GLY A 82 -16.24 -4.23 -8.74
C GLY A 82 -15.15 -5.16 -9.30
N ALA A 83 -14.35 -4.62 -10.23
CA ALA A 83 -13.36 -5.36 -11.02
C ALA A 83 -11.94 -4.74 -10.92
N TYR A 84 -11.54 -4.29 -9.74
CA TYR A 84 -10.19 -3.76 -9.51
C TYR A 84 -9.43 -4.53 -8.43
N ALA A 85 -8.13 -4.62 -8.60
CA ALA A 85 -7.18 -4.76 -7.50
C ALA A 85 -6.14 -3.63 -7.64
N LEU A 86 -5.95 -2.83 -6.60
CA LEU A 86 -5.04 -1.68 -6.63
C LEU A 86 -3.83 -1.98 -5.76
N VAL A 87 -2.63 -1.89 -6.33
CA VAL A 87 -1.38 -1.87 -5.56
C VAL A 87 -1.17 -0.44 -5.07
N LEU A 88 -1.06 -0.26 -3.77
CA LEU A 88 -1.04 1.03 -3.09
C LEU A 88 0.30 1.26 -2.41
N ASP A 89 0.82 2.47 -2.52
CA ASP A 89 1.83 2.98 -1.62
C ASP A 89 1.14 3.48 -0.34
N CYS A 90 1.42 2.81 0.78
CA CYS A 90 0.76 3.10 2.05
C CYS A 90 1.40 4.28 2.81
N VAL A 91 2.58 4.74 2.40
CA VAL A 91 3.24 5.91 3.00
C VAL A 91 2.81 7.19 2.27
N GLN A 92 2.86 7.16 0.93
CA GLN A 92 2.52 8.31 0.10
C GLN A 92 1.01 8.42 -0.17
N GLY A 93 0.25 7.35 0.09
CA GLY A 93 -1.19 7.31 -0.14
C GLY A 93 -1.57 7.29 -1.62
N ALA A 94 -0.73 6.67 -2.46
CA ALA A 94 -0.86 6.68 -3.90
C ALA A 94 -1.21 5.30 -4.48
N VAL A 95 -1.84 5.28 -5.66
CA VAL A 95 -2.03 4.04 -6.43
C VAL A 95 -0.82 3.84 -7.32
N LEU A 96 -0.05 2.78 -7.08
CA LEU A 96 1.11 2.40 -7.88
C LEU A 96 0.68 1.66 -9.15
N HIS A 97 -0.23 0.70 -9.00
CA HIS A 97 -0.72 -0.10 -10.12
C HIS A 97 -2.20 -0.41 -9.98
N ARG A 98 -2.87 -0.52 -11.14
CA ARG A 98 -4.23 -1.05 -11.23
C ARG A 98 -4.20 -2.36 -12.02
N LEU A 99 -4.69 -3.41 -11.39
CA LEU A 99 -4.97 -4.69 -12.03
C LEU A 99 -6.46 -4.73 -12.37
N THR A 100 -6.75 -5.14 -13.60
CA THR A 100 -8.10 -5.35 -14.12
C THR A 100 -8.20 -6.81 -14.54
N PRO A 101 -9.24 -7.56 -14.12
CA PRO A 101 -9.40 -8.93 -14.56
C PRO A 101 -9.75 -8.96 -16.06
N PRO A 102 -9.46 -10.06 -16.77
CA PRO A 102 -9.97 -10.27 -18.12
C PRO A 102 -11.50 -10.15 -18.19
N GLU A 103 -12.03 -9.94 -19.39
CA GLU A 103 -13.46 -9.90 -19.63
C GLU A 103 -14.17 -11.17 -19.11
N GLY A 104 -15.34 -11.01 -18.50
CA GLY A 104 -16.09 -12.11 -17.88
C GLY A 104 -15.45 -12.72 -16.61
N ARG A 105 -14.43 -12.07 -16.04
CA ARG A 105 -13.80 -12.44 -14.76
C ARG A 105 -13.89 -11.31 -13.75
N GLN A 106 -13.76 -11.66 -12.47
CA GLN A 106 -13.80 -10.73 -11.35
C GLN A 106 -12.81 -11.15 -10.27
N PHE A 107 -12.26 -10.19 -9.52
CA PHE A 107 -11.50 -10.49 -8.32
C PHE A 107 -12.45 -10.86 -7.18
N ASN A 108 -12.15 -11.95 -6.46
CA ASN A 108 -12.97 -12.45 -5.36
C ASN A 108 -12.44 -12.02 -3.98
N GLY A 109 -11.98 -10.77 -3.90
CA GLY A 109 -11.84 -10.03 -2.65
C GLY A 109 -10.69 -10.40 -1.71
N HIS A 110 -9.99 -11.53 -1.86
CA HIS A 110 -8.97 -11.95 -0.89
C HIS A 110 -7.58 -12.06 -1.54
N GLY A 111 -6.56 -11.63 -0.80
CA GLY A 111 -5.13 -11.85 -1.09
C GLY A 111 -4.45 -12.43 0.15
N VAL A 112 -3.27 -13.04 -0.03
CA VAL A 112 -2.42 -13.60 1.03
C VAL A 112 -1.03 -12.99 0.91
#